data_AF-A0A8T5EKC7-F1
#
_entry.id   AF-A0A8T5EKC7-F1
#
_cell.length_a   1.000
_cell.length_b   1.000
_cell.length_c   1.000
_cell.angle_alpha   90.00
_cell.angle_beta   90.00
_cell.angle_gamma   90.00
#
_symmetry.space_group_name_H-M   'P 1'
#
loop_
_entity.id
_entity.type
_entity.pdbx_description
1 polymer ?
#
loop_
_entity_poly.entity_id
_entity_poly.type
_entity_poly.pdbx_seq_one_letter_code
_entity_poly.pdbx_strand_id
1 'polypeptide(L)'
;MAFSPRKRSARHFGHVKSWPETDASEVRVQGFAGWKAGMTHIMARDMNPKSNSAGQEVRIPVTVVEVPKMRVLGVRGYSMTP
;
A
#
# COMPACT_ATOMS: atom_id res chain seq x y z
N MET A 1 -22.80 7.22 -5.81
CA MET A 1 -22.75 6.28 -6.96
C MET A 1 -21.35 5.71 -7.26
N ALA A 2 -20.24 6.27 -6.73
CA ALA A 2 -18.87 5.89 -7.12
C ALA A 2 -18.46 4.41 -6.88
N PHE A 3 -19.16 3.68 -6.00
CA PHE A 3 -18.89 2.26 -5.70
C PHE A 3 -20.03 1.32 -6.13
N SER A 4 -20.86 1.77 -7.07
CA SER A 4 -21.85 0.94 -7.75
C SER A 4 -21.23 0.33 -9.03
N PRO A 5 -21.56 -0.91 -9.41
CA PRO A 5 -22.43 -1.86 -8.72
C PRO A 5 -21.75 -2.56 -7.54
N ARG A 6 -22.48 -2.75 -6.43
CA ARG A 6 -22.03 -3.50 -5.25
C ARG A 6 -22.13 -5.00 -5.47
N LYS A 7 -21.24 -5.53 -6.31
CA LYS A 7 -21.14 -6.97 -6.63
C LYS A 7 -19.81 -7.55 -6.17
N ARG A 8 -19.74 -8.88 -6.10
CA ARG A 8 -18.48 -9.59 -5.80
C ARG A 8 -17.42 -9.25 -6.84
N SER A 9 -16.20 -8.99 -6.37
CA SER A 9 -15.02 -8.82 -7.22
C SER A 9 -14.83 -10.06 -8.11
N ALA A 10 -14.44 -9.83 -9.37
CA ALA A 10 -14.07 -10.91 -10.29
C ALA A 10 -12.73 -11.57 -9.93
N ARG A 11 -11.88 -10.90 -9.15
CA ARG A 11 -10.56 -11.40 -8.73
C ARG A 11 -10.47 -11.50 -7.21
N HIS A 12 -9.70 -12.46 -6.72
CA HIS A 12 -9.45 -12.62 -5.28
C HIS A 12 -8.46 -11.59 -4.71
N PHE A 13 -7.65 -10.97 -5.57
CA PHE A 13 -6.67 -9.94 -5.22
C PHE A 13 -7.01 -8.60 -5.87
N GLY A 14 -6.45 -7.51 -5.32
CA GLY A 14 -6.65 -6.16 -5.83
C GLY A 14 -6.01 -5.96 -7.20
N HIS A 15 -6.69 -5.21 -8.06
CA HIS A 15 -6.15 -4.82 -9.37
C HIS A 15 -5.70 -3.36 -9.34
N VAL A 16 -4.42 -3.11 -9.63
CA VAL A 16 -3.87 -1.76 -9.76
C VAL A 16 -4.33 -1.18 -11.09
N LYS A 17 -5.11 -0.11 -11.06
CA LYS A 17 -5.64 0.56 -12.26
C LYS A 17 -4.76 1.70 -12.77
N SER A 18 -4.10 2.38 -11.85
CA SER A 18 -3.25 3.53 -12.13
C SER A 18 -1.99 3.43 -11.29
N TRP A 19 -0.87 3.81 -11.89
CA TRP A 19 0.42 3.91 -11.22
C TRP A 19 0.73 5.38 -10.94
N PRO A 20 1.42 5.70 -9.83
CA PRO A 20 1.86 7.05 -9.55
C PRO A 20 2.85 7.54 -10.62
N GLU A 21 2.64 8.77 -11.09
CA GLU A 21 3.66 9.51 -11.84
C GLU A 21 4.76 9.92 -10.86
N THR A 22 6.02 9.68 -11.24
CA THR A 22 7.16 9.98 -10.37
C THR A 22 8.29 10.62 -11.17
N ASP A 23 8.80 11.74 -10.64
CA ASP A 23 9.99 12.44 -11.16
C ASP A 23 11.30 11.84 -10.60
N ALA A 24 11.24 10.63 -10.05
CA ALA A 24 12.41 9.99 -9.47
C ALA A 24 13.49 9.76 -10.55
N SER A 25 14.72 10.17 -10.26
CA SER A 25 15.87 9.97 -11.14
C SER A 25 16.30 8.50 -11.27
N GLU A 26 15.87 7.65 -10.33
CA GLU A 26 16.24 6.23 -10.27
C GLU A 26 15.04 5.32 -10.55
N VAL A 27 15.30 4.22 -11.25
CA VAL A 27 14.29 3.18 -11.49
C VAL A 27 13.98 2.44 -10.19
N ARG A 28 12.71 2.45 -9.78
CA ARG A 28 12.22 1.77 -8.57
C ARG A 28 10.97 0.96 -8.83
N VAL A 29 10.81 -0.14 -8.09
CA VAL A 29 9.58 -0.93 -8.10
C VAL A 29 8.49 -0.16 -7.36
N GLN A 30 7.36 0.08 -8.02
CA GLN A 30 6.28 0.90 -7.46
C GLN A 30 5.24 0.12 -6.65
N GLY A 31 5.23 -1.22 -6.74
CA GLY A 31 4.22 -2.03 -6.06
C GLY A 31 4.72 -3.43 -5.69
N PHE A 32 4.14 -3.98 -4.63
CA PHE A 32 4.42 -5.33 -4.16
C PHE A 32 3.14 -6.05 -3.74
N ALA A 33 3.18 -7.38 -3.79
CA ALA A 33 2.12 -8.22 -3.26
C ALA A 33 2.45 -8.64 -1.83
N GLY A 34 1.44 -8.64 -0.95
CA GLY A 34 1.58 -9.09 0.42
C GLY A 34 0.27 -9.69 0.94
N TRP A 35 0.37 -10.45 2.03
CA TRP A 35 -0.75 -11.13 2.67
C TRP A 35 -0.96 -10.57 4.08
N LYS A 36 -2.22 -10.33 4.45
CA LYS A 36 -2.56 -9.87 5.80
C LYS A 36 -2.34 -11.01 6.79
N ALA A 37 -1.26 -10.94 7.57
CA ALA A 37 -0.93 -11.94 8.59
C ALA A 37 -1.74 -11.72 9.88
N GLY A 38 -2.05 -10.46 10.21
CA GLY A 38 -2.84 -10.14 11.39
C GLY A 38 -2.91 -8.65 11.68
N MET A 39 -3.37 -8.32 12.88
CA MET A 39 -3.36 -6.96 13.41
C MET A 39 -2.88 -6.99 14.86
N THR A 40 -2.12 -5.98 15.25
CA THR A 40 -1.65 -5.78 16.62
C THR A 40 -1.70 -4.28 16.95
N HIS A 41 -1.15 -3.91 18.09
CA HIS A 41 -0.93 -2.52 18.46
C HIS A 41 0.56 -2.31 18.75
N ILE A 42 1.03 -1.10 18.47
CA ILE A 42 2.34 -0.62 18.91
C ILE A 42 2.15 0.53 19.88
N MET A 43 3.14 0.73 20.75
CA MET A 43 3.32 2.00 21.42
C MET A 43 4.30 2.82 20.59
N ALA A 44 3.89 4.02 20.19
CA ALA A 44 4.73 4.93 19.42
C ALA A 44 4.65 6.33 20.02
N ARG A 45 5.77 7.06 19.97
CA ARG A 45 5.82 8.42 20.47
C ARG A 45 5.20 9.38 19.46
N ASP A 46 4.31 10.25 19.92
CA ASP A 46 3.71 11.28 19.06
C ASP A 46 4.71 12.41 18.81
N MET A 47 5.19 12.52 17.58
CA MET A 47 6.18 13.51 17.15
C MET A 47 5.55 14.79 16.61
N ASN A 48 4.21 14.90 16.57
CA ASN A 48 3.54 16.10 16.10
C ASN A 48 3.49 17.16 17.21
N PRO A 49 4.17 18.31 17.07
CA PRO A 49 4.23 19.33 18.13
C PRO A 49 2.91 20.06 18.37
N LYS A 50 1.95 19.97 17.43
CA LYS A 50 0.62 20.59 17.56
C LYS A 50 -0.42 19.65 18.17
N SER A 51 -0.04 18.43 18.50
CA SER A 51 -0.93 17.43 19.09
C SER A 51 -1.04 17.62 20.61
N ASN A 52 -2.21 17.32 21.19
CA ASN A 52 -2.39 17.33 22.64
C ASN A 52 -1.54 16.25 23.34
N SER A 53 -1.20 15.18 22.63
CA SER A 53 -0.34 14.09 23.11
C SER A 53 1.14 14.26 22.70
N ALA A 54 1.56 15.45 22.25
CA ALA A 54 2.91 15.69 21.78
C ALA A 54 3.97 15.20 22.78
N GLY A 55 4.89 14.35 22.31
CA GLY A 55 5.97 13.79 23.11
C GLY A 55 5.58 12.61 24.02
N GLN A 56 4.30 12.23 24.11
CA GLN A 56 3.81 11.07 24.88
C GLN A 56 3.78 9.80 24.02
N GLU A 57 3.78 8.64 24.67
CA GLU A 57 3.54 7.35 24.00
C GLU A 57 2.04 7.10 23.80
N VAL A 58 1.67 6.81 22.55
CA VAL A 58 0.29 6.54 22.13
C VAL A 58 0.19 5.12 21.58
N ARG A 59 -0.92 4.45 21.91
CA ARG A 59 -1.24 3.12 21.40
C ARG A 59 -1.87 3.21 20.01
N ILE A 60 -1.20 2.68 18.99
CA ILE A 60 -1.66 2.76 17.60
C ILE A 60 -1.98 1.34 17.08
N PRO A 61 -3.19 1.10 16.53
CA PRO A 61 -3.50 -0.16 15.87
C PRO A 61 -2.74 -0.26 14.54
N VAL A 62 -2.07 -1.38 14.31
CA VAL A 62 -1.29 -1.64 13.09
C VAL A 62 -1.69 -2.97 12.46
N THR A 63 -1.65 -3.02 11.14
CA THR A 63 -1.83 -4.27 10.38
C THR A 63 -0.46 -4.83 10.00
N VAL A 64 -0.25 -6.12 10.27
CA VAL A 64 0.96 -6.83 9.87
C VAL A 64 0.69 -7.50 8.53
N VAL A 65 1.47 -7.12 7.52
CA VAL A 65 1.41 -7.68 6.16
C VAL A 65 2.70 -8.44 5.91
N GLU A 66 2.60 -9.74 5.66
CA GLU A 66 3.72 -10.57 5.24
C GLU A 66 4.01 -10.36 3.75
N VAL A 67 5.27 -10.12 3.40
CA VAL A 67 5.72 -9.86 2.04
C VAL A 67 6.91 -10.79 1.73
N PRO A 68 6.68 -11.97 1.11
CA PRO A 68 7.76 -12.85 0.71
C PRO A 68 8.58 -12.24 -0.44
N LYS A 69 9.84 -12.70 -0.60
CA LYS A 69 10.71 -12.26 -1.70
C LYS A 69 10.12 -12.65 -3.04
N MET A 70 9.74 -11.66 -3.84
CA MET A 70 9.20 -11.87 -5.19
C MET A 70 10.34 -12.00 -6.21
N ARG A 71 10.12 -12.82 -7.24
CA ARG A 71 11.03 -12.96 -8.40
C ARG A 71 10.38 -12.34 -9.62
N VAL A 72 11.16 -11.62 -10.42
CA VAL A 72 10.72 -11.08 -11.71
C VAL A 72 10.88 -12.18 -12.76
N LEU A 73 9.78 -12.56 -13.42
CA LEU A 73 9.78 -13.61 -14.44
C LEU A 73 9.68 -13.08 -15.87
N GLY A 74 9.31 -11.81 -16.04
CA GLY A 74 9.15 -11.20 -17.36
C GLY A 74 8.87 -9.72 -17.28
N VAL A 75 8.96 -9.07 -18.43
CA VAL A 75 8.73 -7.62 -18.58
C VAL A 75 7.68 -7.44 -19.67
N ARG A 76 6.76 -6.48 -19.45
CA ARG A 76 5.78 -6.07 -20.45
C ARG A 76 5.92 -4.58 -20.71
N GLY A 77 6.22 -4.23 -21.96
CA GLY A 77 6.18 -2.85 -22.44
C GLY A 77 4.75 -2.44 -22.82
N TYR A 78 4.46 -1.15 -22.65
CA TYR A 78 3.23 -0.52 -23.10
C TYR A 78 3.60 0.68 -23.97
N SER A 79 2.87 0.87 -25.06
CA SER A 79 2.92 2.08 -25.88
C SER A 79 1.54 2.74 -25.82
N MET A 80 1.53 4.07 -25.88
CA MET A 80 0.28 4.81 -26.00
C MET A 80 -0.19 4.73 -27.45
N THR A 81 -1.26 3.99 -27.68
CA THR A 81 -1.94 3.94 -28.97
C THR A 81 -3.13 4.91 -28.98
N PRO A 82 -3.50 5.47 -30.14
CA PRO A 82 -4.71 6.27 -30.29
C PRO A 82 -5.99 5.55 -29.84
#